data_AF-A0A4U1JJ32-F1
#
_entry.id   AF-A0A4U1JJ32-F1
#
_cell.length_a   1.000
_cell.length_b   1.000
_cell.length_c   1.000
_cell.angle_alpha   90.00
_cell.angle_beta   90.00
_cell.angle_gamma   90.00
#
_symmetry.space_group_name_H-M   'P 1'
#
loop_
_entity.id
_entity.type
_entity.pdbx_description
1 polymer ?
#
loop_
_entity_poly.entity_id
_entity_poly.type
_entity_poly.pdbx_seq_one_letter_code
_entity_poly.pdbx_strand_id
1 'polypeptide(L)'
;MGKSRTGIDSSAGSLPETTTWARAVVLGTGILGVSLTERALSAKALEEFARKVLEVVRAITPATRKLVEVLEARMSELGIDHDCDRLRTARSARLLCEALAGRSLREAREIVEALASARLETSSSAVQASLGAADDSLETLDDPLVLGVLKQLAGREKNDLSASKYLREARAILRQDEMRRSLSVELRMVAGAAQAYLLSGMPSADGAPLHGLPEDGVLPKSAVLASVVAPAAVRIEASRGTPPPSATRSRAESTKRKSLTQTLASEGVLPFTRVSVERRGSMPDRKSARALLAEAVREVEQKLEASKGPALLSLVITLDISDKGA
;
A
#
# COMPACT_ATOMS: atom_id res chain seq x y z
N MET A 1 69.85 -1.02 -21.91
CA MET A 1 68.87 -0.01 -21.48
C MET A 1 67.49 -0.40 -22.03
N GLY A 2 66.70 -1.13 -21.25
CA GLY A 2 65.31 -1.49 -21.61
C GLY A 2 64.36 -0.80 -20.65
N LYS A 3 63.64 0.23 -21.12
CA LYS A 3 62.59 0.89 -20.35
C LYS A 3 61.34 0.01 -20.43
N SER A 4 61.14 -0.85 -19.44
CA SER A 4 59.89 -1.60 -19.25
C SER A 4 58.80 -0.61 -18.83
N ARG A 5 57.92 -0.32 -19.77
CA ARG A 5 56.74 0.52 -19.61
C ARG A 5 55.60 -0.36 -19.08
N THR A 6 55.58 -0.60 -17.76
CA THR A 6 54.42 -1.17 -17.08
C THR A 6 53.41 -0.05 -16.81
N GLY A 7 52.73 0.39 -17.85
CA GLY A 7 51.46 1.10 -17.71
C GLY A 7 50.39 0.06 -17.39
N ILE A 8 50.21 -0.25 -16.11
CA ILE A 8 48.96 -0.89 -15.67
C ILE A 8 47.93 0.23 -15.73
N ASP A 9 47.18 0.26 -16.82
CA ASP A 9 45.94 1.00 -16.93
C ASP A 9 45.02 0.54 -15.78
N SER A 10 45.11 1.24 -14.64
CA SER A 10 44.24 1.09 -13.48
C SER A 10 42.89 1.76 -13.72
N SER A 11 42.35 1.55 -14.93
CA SER A 11 40.99 1.88 -15.32
C SER A 11 40.00 0.80 -14.86
N ALA A 12 40.43 -0.10 -13.98
CA ALA A 12 39.52 -0.88 -13.15
C ALA A 12 38.94 0.09 -12.11
N GLY A 13 37.75 0.64 -12.41
CA GLY A 13 37.06 1.60 -11.57
C GLY A 13 37.12 1.19 -10.10
N SER A 14 37.79 2.00 -9.29
CA SER A 14 38.05 1.66 -7.89
C SER A 14 36.74 1.40 -7.16
N LEU A 15 36.68 0.31 -6.41
CA LEU A 15 35.50 -0.05 -5.62
C LEU A 15 35.11 1.11 -4.67
N PRO A 16 33.80 1.30 -4.41
CA PRO A 16 33.35 2.32 -3.46
C PRO A 16 33.85 2.00 -2.04
N GLU A 17 33.83 3.01 -1.16
CA GLU A 17 34.11 2.80 0.26
C GLU A 17 33.12 1.80 0.87
N THR A 18 33.58 0.97 1.81
CA THR A 18 32.74 -0.06 2.47
C THR A 18 31.51 0.54 3.17
N THR A 19 31.63 1.74 3.75
CA THR A 19 30.53 2.46 4.40
C THR A 19 29.48 2.91 3.39
N THR A 20 29.92 3.48 2.26
CA THR A 20 29.09 3.86 1.10
C THR A 20 28.34 2.65 0.54
N TRP A 21 29.05 1.54 0.32
CA TRP A 21 28.44 0.28 -0.11
C TRP A 21 27.36 -0.21 0.85
N ALA A 22 27.68 -0.30 2.15
CA ALA A 22 26.72 -0.77 3.16
C ALA A 22 25.46 0.10 3.21
N ARG A 23 25.63 1.44 3.14
CA ARG A 23 24.51 2.38 3.12
C ARG A 23 23.66 2.24 1.86
N ALA A 24 24.29 2.11 0.69
CA ALA A 24 23.58 1.89 -0.57
C ALA A 24 22.77 0.60 -0.53
N VAL A 25 23.35 -0.51 -0.04
CA VAL A 25 22.64 -1.79 0.09
C VAL A 25 21.44 -1.66 1.02
N VAL A 26 21.57 -0.99 2.17
CA VAL A 26 20.44 -0.76 3.08
C VAL A 26 19.32 0.04 2.41
N LEU A 27 19.64 1.12 1.71
CA LEU A 27 18.65 1.95 1.02
C LEU A 27 18.03 1.22 -0.17
N GLY A 28 18.82 0.50 -0.97
CA GLY A 28 18.32 -0.25 -2.13
C GLY A 28 17.41 -1.40 -1.72
N THR A 29 17.75 -2.13 -0.65
CA THR A 29 16.85 -3.16 -0.12
C THR A 29 15.61 -2.54 0.53
N GLY A 30 15.77 -1.50 1.34
CA GLY A 30 14.67 -0.90 2.10
C GLY A 30 13.67 -0.14 1.23
N ILE A 31 14.12 0.55 0.19
CA ILE A 31 13.27 1.43 -0.63
C ILE A 31 12.85 0.73 -1.94
N LEU A 32 13.80 0.08 -2.60
CA LEU A 32 13.59 -0.50 -3.93
C LEU A 32 13.33 -2.01 -3.90
N GLY A 33 13.40 -2.65 -2.72
CA GLY A 33 13.23 -4.09 -2.60
C GLY A 33 14.37 -4.91 -3.24
N VAL A 34 15.50 -4.28 -3.57
CA VAL A 34 16.62 -4.96 -4.24
C VAL A 34 17.38 -5.82 -3.23
N SER A 35 17.40 -7.13 -3.48
CA SER A 35 18.13 -8.10 -2.66
C SER A 35 19.37 -8.64 -3.40
N LEU A 36 20.41 -8.93 -2.60
CA LEU A 36 21.66 -9.54 -3.06
C LEU A 36 21.85 -10.89 -2.38
N THR A 37 22.43 -11.84 -3.13
CA THR A 37 22.86 -13.14 -2.59
C THR A 37 24.02 -12.97 -1.62
N GLU A 38 24.97 -12.08 -1.95
CA GLU A 38 26.13 -11.76 -1.12
C GLU A 38 26.17 -10.25 -0.84
N ARG A 39 26.36 -9.88 0.43
CA ARG A 39 26.47 -8.48 0.86
C ARG A 39 27.91 -7.98 0.95
N ALA A 40 28.90 -8.85 0.78
CA ALA A 40 30.30 -8.47 0.79
C ALA A 40 30.62 -7.61 -0.44
N LEU A 41 31.44 -6.57 -0.27
CA LEU A 41 31.83 -5.70 -1.36
C LEU A 41 32.79 -6.45 -2.29
N SER A 42 32.32 -6.76 -3.49
CA SER A 42 33.10 -7.29 -4.61
C SER A 42 32.67 -6.61 -5.90
N ALA A 43 33.53 -6.62 -6.93
CA ALA A 43 33.18 -6.04 -8.24
C ALA A 43 31.91 -6.67 -8.82
N LYS A 44 31.78 -8.00 -8.70
CA LYS A 44 30.60 -8.74 -9.15
C LYS A 44 29.32 -8.34 -8.40
N ALA A 45 29.38 -8.23 -7.06
CA ALA A 45 28.23 -7.82 -6.26
C ALA A 45 27.83 -6.36 -6.56
N LEU A 46 28.82 -5.49 -6.80
CA LEU A 46 28.60 -4.09 -7.18
C LEU A 46 27.84 -3.99 -8.50
N GLU A 47 28.29 -4.69 -9.54
CA GLU A 47 27.63 -4.72 -10.85
C GLU A 47 26.23 -5.34 -10.78
N GLU A 48 26.07 -6.44 -10.04
CA GLU A 48 24.77 -7.09 -9.85
C GLU A 48 23.77 -6.15 -9.17
N PHE A 49 24.20 -5.46 -8.11
CA PHE A 49 23.38 -4.53 -7.36
C PHE A 49 22.97 -3.33 -8.21
N ALA A 50 23.93 -2.68 -8.88
CA ALA A 50 23.68 -1.53 -9.73
C ALA A 50 22.70 -1.87 -10.87
N ARG A 51 22.88 -3.04 -11.51
CA ARG A 51 21.96 -3.53 -12.55
C ARG A 51 20.54 -3.71 -12.02
N LYS A 52 20.37 -4.39 -10.88
CA LYS A 52 19.05 -4.60 -10.25
C LYS A 52 18.39 -3.28 -9.85
N VAL A 53 19.16 -2.34 -9.29
CA VAL A 53 18.67 -0.99 -8.95
C VAL A 53 18.17 -0.28 -10.20
N LEU A 54 18.96 -0.24 -11.26
CA LEU A 54 18.56 0.43 -12.51
C LEU A 54 17.34 -0.23 -13.17
N GLU A 55 17.23 -1.56 -13.11
CA GLU A 55 16.08 -2.30 -13.63
C GLU A 55 14.78 -1.87 -12.92
N VAL A 56 14.79 -1.86 -11.58
CA VAL A 56 13.65 -1.41 -10.76
C VAL A 56 13.35 0.07 -10.99
N VAL A 57 14.37 0.94 -10.93
CA VAL A 57 14.21 2.39 -11.13
C VAL A 57 13.62 2.68 -12.50
N ARG A 58 14.10 2.02 -13.57
CA ARG A 58 13.57 2.22 -14.92
C ARG A 58 12.08 1.87 -15.01
N ALA A 59 11.67 0.80 -14.34
CA ALA A 59 10.26 0.38 -14.32
C ALA A 59 9.36 1.40 -13.62
N ILE A 60 9.77 1.92 -12.46
CA ILE A 60 8.91 2.77 -11.61
C ILE A 60 9.00 4.28 -11.89
N THR A 61 10.05 4.75 -12.58
CA THR A 61 10.27 6.19 -12.84
C THR A 61 9.10 6.87 -13.57
N PRO A 62 8.52 6.29 -14.65
CA PRO A 62 7.41 6.94 -15.36
C PRO A 62 6.19 7.18 -14.46
N ALA A 63 5.78 6.17 -13.70
CA ALA A 63 4.67 6.26 -12.76
C ALA A 63 4.93 7.28 -11.66
N THR A 64 6.12 7.26 -11.07
CA THR A 64 6.48 8.17 -9.98
C THR A 64 6.50 9.64 -10.43
N ARG A 65 6.98 9.92 -11.65
CA ARG A 65 6.93 11.28 -12.23
C ARG A 65 5.49 11.73 -12.43
N LYS A 66 4.68 10.90 -13.11
CA LYS A 66 3.28 11.20 -13.40
C LYS A 66 2.47 11.40 -12.12
N LEU A 67 2.76 10.62 -11.07
CA LEU A 67 2.06 10.70 -9.79
C LEU A 67 2.17 12.09 -9.15
N VAL A 68 3.36 12.71 -9.18
CA VAL A 68 3.54 14.08 -8.65
C VAL A 68 2.69 15.08 -9.43
N GLU A 69 2.72 15.02 -10.76
CA GLU A 69 1.95 15.93 -11.63
C GLU A 69 0.43 15.79 -11.39
N VAL A 70 -0.06 14.56 -11.33
CA VAL A 70 -1.48 14.27 -11.08
C VAL A 70 -1.90 14.69 -9.67
N LEU A 71 -1.09 14.42 -8.64
CA LEU A 71 -1.38 14.85 -7.27
C LEU A 71 -1.48 16.38 -7.18
N GLU A 72 -0.53 17.12 -7.76
CA GLU A 72 -0.55 18.59 -7.77
C GLU A 72 -1.82 19.13 -8.44
N ALA A 73 -2.21 18.56 -9.58
CA ALA A 73 -3.44 18.93 -10.28
C ALA A 73 -4.68 18.66 -9.42
N ARG A 74 -4.83 17.45 -8.86
CA ARG A 74 -6.00 17.06 -8.06
C ARG A 74 -6.09 17.81 -6.74
N MET A 75 -4.96 18.08 -6.09
CA MET A 75 -4.92 18.90 -4.88
C MET A 75 -5.38 20.33 -5.17
N SER A 76 -4.93 20.91 -6.28
CA SER A 76 -5.35 22.24 -6.71
C SER A 76 -6.85 22.30 -7.02
N GLU A 77 -7.38 21.31 -7.75
CA GLU A 77 -8.82 21.19 -8.04
C GLU A 77 -9.69 21.13 -6.77
N LEU A 78 -9.17 20.53 -5.69
CA LEU A 78 -9.89 20.36 -4.42
C LEU A 78 -9.55 21.43 -3.36
N GLY A 79 -8.72 22.42 -3.70
CA GLY A 79 -8.31 23.48 -2.76
C GLY A 79 -7.45 22.96 -1.60
N ILE A 80 -6.61 21.96 -1.85
CA ILE A 80 -5.67 21.39 -0.88
C ILE A 80 -4.31 22.08 -1.05
N ASP A 81 -3.74 22.52 0.07
CA ASP A 81 -2.38 23.06 0.09
C ASP A 81 -1.32 22.02 -0.29
N HIS A 82 -0.29 22.45 -1.02
CA HIS A 82 0.75 21.56 -1.55
C HIS A 82 1.82 21.19 -0.52
N ASP A 83 1.88 21.86 0.64
CA ASP A 83 2.76 21.46 1.74
C ASP A 83 2.09 20.38 2.61
N CYS A 84 1.95 19.18 2.03
CA CYS A 84 1.42 18.01 2.73
C CYS A 84 2.31 16.79 2.58
N ASP A 85 2.19 15.86 3.53
CA ASP A 85 3.09 14.70 3.66
C ASP A 85 3.09 13.79 2.44
N ARG A 86 1.91 13.60 1.80
CA ARG A 86 1.79 12.81 0.58
C ARG A 86 2.59 13.39 -0.57
N LEU A 87 2.42 14.68 -0.86
CA LEU A 87 3.12 15.31 -1.98
C LEU A 87 4.61 15.43 -1.72
N ARG A 88 5.03 15.74 -0.47
CA ARG A 88 6.43 15.73 -0.04
C ARG A 88 7.08 14.36 -0.28
N THR A 89 6.39 13.28 0.11
CA THR A 89 6.87 11.91 -0.11
C THR A 89 6.96 11.55 -1.59
N ALA A 90 5.92 11.86 -2.38
CA ALA A 90 5.91 11.59 -3.82
C ALA A 90 7.04 12.35 -4.56
N ARG A 91 7.31 13.61 -4.18
CA ARG A 91 8.44 14.40 -4.70
C ARG A 91 9.77 13.80 -4.29
N SER A 92 9.95 13.40 -3.03
CA SER A 92 11.16 12.72 -2.56
C SER A 92 11.41 11.42 -3.32
N ALA A 93 10.36 10.65 -3.60
CA ALA A 93 10.44 9.42 -4.40
C ALA A 93 10.85 9.72 -5.86
N ARG A 94 10.23 10.73 -6.49
CA ARG A 94 10.59 11.17 -7.85
C ARG A 94 12.05 11.59 -7.93
N LEU A 95 12.51 12.42 -7.01
CA LEU A 95 13.90 12.91 -6.99
C LEU A 95 14.91 11.76 -6.86
N LEU A 96 14.63 10.77 -6.02
CA LEU A 96 15.45 9.56 -5.92
C LEU A 96 15.51 8.81 -7.26
N CYS A 97 14.37 8.57 -7.89
CA CYS A 97 14.31 7.89 -9.19
C CYS A 97 15.04 8.66 -10.28
N GLU A 98 14.88 9.99 -10.34
CA GLU A 98 15.55 10.83 -11.34
C GLU A 98 17.06 10.91 -11.13
N ALA A 99 17.52 10.96 -9.87
CA ALA A 99 18.94 10.90 -9.55
C ALA A 99 19.57 9.59 -10.04
N LEU A 100 18.88 8.46 -9.87
CA LEU A 100 19.36 7.13 -10.27
C LEU A 100 19.17 6.81 -11.76
N ALA A 101 18.19 7.42 -12.41
CA ALA A 101 17.95 7.28 -13.85
C ALA A 101 18.79 8.25 -14.71
N GLY A 102 19.59 9.12 -14.08
CA GLY A 102 20.39 10.13 -14.75
C GLY A 102 21.38 9.54 -15.76
N ARG A 103 21.45 10.16 -16.96
CA ARG A 103 22.34 9.72 -18.06
C ARG A 103 23.84 9.78 -17.74
N SER A 104 24.19 10.50 -16.67
CA SER A 104 25.56 10.61 -16.18
C SER A 104 26.03 9.35 -15.45
N LEU A 105 25.11 8.53 -14.92
CA LEU A 105 25.46 7.32 -14.19
C LEU A 105 25.67 6.16 -15.17
N ARG A 106 26.92 5.97 -15.60
CA ARG A 106 27.30 4.88 -16.51
C ARG A 106 27.99 3.74 -15.78
N GLU A 107 28.62 4.02 -14.65
CA GLU A 107 29.37 3.04 -13.88
C GLU A 107 28.60 2.54 -12.66
N ALA A 108 28.76 1.26 -12.32
CA ALA A 108 28.11 0.65 -11.17
C ALA A 108 28.43 1.36 -9.85
N ARG A 109 29.65 1.89 -9.75
CA ARG A 109 30.12 2.69 -8.61
C ARG A 109 29.31 3.98 -8.45
N GLU A 110 29.11 4.74 -9.53
CA GLU A 110 28.39 6.01 -9.49
C GLU A 110 26.94 5.82 -9.02
N ILE A 111 26.30 4.72 -9.44
CA ILE A 111 24.94 4.35 -9.01
C ILE A 111 24.90 4.07 -7.50
N VAL A 112 25.90 3.35 -6.98
CA VAL A 112 26.02 3.09 -5.54
C VAL A 112 26.29 4.37 -4.76
N GLU A 113 27.17 5.24 -5.25
CA GLU A 113 27.46 6.52 -4.61
C GLU A 113 26.25 7.47 -4.64
N ALA A 114 25.49 7.51 -5.74
CA ALA A 114 24.25 8.24 -5.86
C ALA A 114 23.19 7.73 -4.87
N LEU A 115 23.03 6.40 -4.76
CA LEU A 115 22.08 5.82 -3.82
C LEU A 115 22.50 6.05 -2.36
N ALA A 116 23.79 5.91 -2.04
CA ALA A 116 24.31 6.16 -0.70
C ALA A 116 24.22 7.64 -0.30
N SER A 117 24.38 8.57 -1.24
CA SER A 117 24.29 10.01 -0.98
C SER A 117 22.87 10.56 -1.02
N ALA A 118 21.89 9.76 -1.46
CA ALA A 118 20.50 10.15 -1.52
C ALA A 118 20.00 10.71 -0.18
N ARG A 119 19.41 11.90 -0.24
CA ARG A 119 18.75 12.57 0.87
C ARG A 119 17.25 12.51 0.63
N LEU A 120 16.54 11.85 1.53
CA LEU A 120 15.09 11.78 1.49
C LEU A 120 14.52 12.87 2.38
N GLU A 121 13.48 13.55 1.91
CA GLU A 121 12.76 14.54 2.71
C GLU A 121 11.84 13.86 3.75
N THR A 122 11.48 12.60 3.51
CA THR A 122 10.65 11.78 4.40
C THR A 122 11.33 10.45 4.71
N SER A 123 10.67 9.59 5.48
CA SER A 123 11.24 8.30 5.87
C SER A 123 11.39 7.35 4.67
N SER A 124 12.40 6.47 4.71
CA SER A 124 12.59 5.45 3.67
C SER A 124 11.37 4.55 3.48
N SER A 125 10.63 4.23 4.55
CA SER A 125 9.40 3.44 4.48
C SER A 125 8.26 4.18 3.79
N ALA A 126 8.13 5.51 4.01
CA ALA A 126 7.14 6.32 3.30
C ALA A 126 7.44 6.39 1.80
N VAL A 127 8.72 6.59 1.44
CA VAL A 127 9.16 6.57 0.04
C VAL A 127 8.91 5.20 -0.59
N GLN A 128 9.24 4.10 0.10
CA GLN A 128 8.96 2.74 -0.36
C GLN A 128 7.46 2.53 -0.63
N ALA A 129 6.59 2.90 0.31
CA ALA A 129 5.14 2.78 0.17
C ALA A 129 4.62 3.60 -1.01
N SER A 130 5.10 4.84 -1.17
CA SER A 130 4.74 5.70 -2.29
C SER A 130 5.18 5.14 -3.65
N LEU A 131 6.36 4.52 -3.73
CA LEU A 131 6.83 3.87 -4.96
C LEU A 131 6.00 2.63 -5.29
N GLY A 132 5.69 1.81 -4.29
CA GLY A 132 4.92 0.58 -4.46
C GLY A 132 3.45 0.80 -4.83
N ALA A 133 2.86 1.92 -4.39
CA ALA A 133 1.46 2.26 -4.64
C ALA A 133 1.26 3.26 -5.80
N ALA A 134 2.32 3.59 -6.56
CA ALA A 134 2.28 4.68 -7.53
C ALA A 134 1.25 4.44 -8.65
N ASP A 135 1.24 3.25 -9.24
CA ASP A 135 0.30 2.89 -10.32
C ASP A 135 -1.15 2.83 -9.83
N ASP A 136 -1.41 2.18 -8.69
CA ASP A 136 -2.76 2.10 -8.09
C ASP A 136 -3.30 3.49 -7.72
N SER A 137 -2.42 4.36 -7.23
CA SER A 137 -2.76 5.74 -6.90
C SER A 137 -3.09 6.54 -8.17
N LEU A 138 -2.29 6.37 -9.23
CA LEU A 138 -2.55 7.00 -10.52
C LEU A 138 -3.88 6.53 -11.11
N GLU A 139 -4.15 5.22 -11.12
CA GLU A 139 -5.41 4.66 -11.60
C GLU A 139 -6.60 5.27 -10.86
N THR A 140 -6.49 5.43 -9.53
CA THR A 140 -7.56 6.01 -8.72
C THR A 140 -7.71 7.52 -8.94
N LEU A 141 -6.62 8.26 -9.10
CA LEU A 141 -6.64 9.71 -9.32
C LEU A 141 -7.03 10.10 -10.75
N ASP A 142 -6.94 9.18 -11.70
CA ASP A 142 -7.40 9.35 -13.08
C ASP A 142 -8.78 8.71 -13.33
N ASP A 143 -9.37 8.00 -12.34
CA ASP A 143 -10.69 7.38 -12.45
C ASP A 143 -11.80 8.44 -12.61
N PRO A 144 -12.49 8.50 -13.78
CA PRO A 144 -13.54 9.48 -14.03
C PRO A 144 -14.72 9.38 -13.07
N LEU A 145 -15.00 8.19 -12.53
CA LEU A 145 -16.08 8.00 -11.56
C LEU A 145 -15.71 8.67 -10.23
N VAL A 146 -14.52 8.36 -9.69
CA VAL A 146 -14.02 8.97 -8.45
C VAL A 146 -14.00 10.50 -8.59
N LEU A 147 -13.41 11.00 -9.68
CA LEU A 147 -13.31 12.44 -9.92
C LEU A 147 -14.68 13.09 -10.16
N GLY A 148 -15.57 12.42 -10.88
CA GLY A 148 -16.94 12.89 -11.13
C GLY A 148 -17.70 13.11 -9.84
N VAL A 149 -17.64 12.14 -8.92
CA VAL A 149 -18.26 12.26 -7.58
C VAL A 149 -17.67 13.43 -6.81
N LEU A 150 -16.34 13.53 -6.70
CA LEU A 150 -15.70 14.60 -5.95
C LEU A 150 -16.03 15.99 -6.52
N LYS A 151 -16.09 16.14 -7.84
CA LYS A 151 -16.51 17.39 -8.50
C LYS A 151 -17.97 17.75 -8.19
N GLN A 152 -18.87 16.77 -8.21
CA GLN A 152 -20.28 17.00 -7.85
C GLN A 152 -20.43 17.43 -6.39
N LEU A 153 -19.70 16.79 -5.48
CA LEU A 153 -19.68 17.20 -4.07
C LEU A 153 -19.14 18.63 -3.92
N ALA A 154 -18.04 18.97 -4.62
CA ALA A 154 -17.43 20.30 -4.56
C ALA A 154 -18.42 21.41 -4.97
N GLY A 155 -19.26 21.15 -5.98
CA GLY A 155 -20.34 22.05 -6.38
C GLY A 155 -21.44 22.25 -5.32
N ARG A 156 -21.60 21.30 -4.38
CA ARG A 156 -22.62 21.33 -3.31
C ARG A 156 -22.07 21.73 -1.94
N GLU A 157 -20.74 21.83 -1.79
CA GLU A 157 -20.07 21.97 -0.49
C GLU A 157 -20.61 23.12 0.38
N LYS A 158 -20.93 24.26 -0.23
CA LYS A 158 -21.40 25.45 0.51
C LYS A 158 -22.82 25.29 1.07
N ASN A 159 -23.65 24.45 0.45
CA ASN A 159 -25.07 24.35 0.74
C ASN A 159 -25.45 23.04 1.44
N ASP A 160 -24.53 22.06 1.45
CA ASP A 160 -24.79 20.70 1.92
C ASP A 160 -23.67 20.21 2.86
N LEU A 161 -24.01 20.09 4.15
CA LEU A 161 -23.11 19.62 5.21
C LEU A 161 -22.62 18.19 4.99
N SER A 162 -23.46 17.32 4.41
CA SER A 162 -23.10 15.94 4.11
C SER A 162 -22.08 15.88 2.98
N ALA A 163 -22.27 16.70 1.94
CA ALA A 163 -21.28 16.84 0.86
C ALA A 163 -19.94 17.38 1.39
N SER A 164 -19.98 18.39 2.26
CA SER A 164 -18.79 18.93 2.94
C SER A 164 -18.05 17.87 3.77
N LYS A 165 -18.77 16.97 4.45
CA LYS A 165 -18.17 15.86 5.21
C LYS A 165 -17.34 14.93 4.30
N TYR A 166 -17.91 14.47 3.19
CA TYR A 166 -17.20 13.57 2.27
C TYR A 166 -15.99 14.24 1.61
N LEU A 167 -16.10 15.52 1.22
CA LEU A 167 -14.96 16.26 0.69
C LEU A 167 -13.85 16.45 1.72
N ARG A 168 -14.19 16.76 2.97
CA ARG A 168 -13.21 16.90 4.04
C ARG A 168 -12.42 15.61 4.22
N GLU A 169 -13.11 14.47 4.15
CA GLU A 169 -12.50 13.15 4.22
C GLU A 169 -11.58 12.88 3.03
N ALA A 170 -12.05 13.12 1.80
CA ALA A 170 -11.23 13.00 0.59
C ALA A 170 -9.97 13.88 0.66
N ARG A 171 -10.09 15.13 1.13
CA ARG A 171 -8.95 16.03 1.34
C ARG A 171 -8.00 15.52 2.42
N ALA A 172 -8.51 14.87 3.47
CA ALA A 172 -7.65 14.29 4.51
C ALA A 172 -6.83 13.10 3.96
N ILE A 173 -7.44 12.24 3.15
CA ILE A 173 -6.75 11.13 2.46
C ILE A 173 -5.63 11.65 1.56
N LEU A 174 -5.92 12.69 0.77
CA LEU A 174 -4.95 13.29 -0.14
C LEU A 174 -3.79 13.98 0.58
N ARG A 175 -3.96 14.46 1.82
CA ARG A 175 -2.86 15.10 2.58
C ARG A 175 -1.90 14.10 3.23
N GLN A 176 -2.41 12.98 3.73
CA GLN A 176 -1.63 12.01 4.49
C GLN A 176 -0.93 11.04 3.54
N ASP A 177 0.30 10.62 3.83
CA ASP A 177 1.06 9.70 2.97
C ASP A 177 0.51 8.25 2.97
N GLU A 178 1.06 7.40 2.10
CA GLU A 178 0.67 5.99 1.95
C GLU A 178 0.92 5.11 3.19
N MET A 179 1.85 5.51 4.07
CA MET A 179 2.09 4.77 5.31
C MET A 179 0.98 5.00 6.33
N ARG A 180 0.31 6.16 6.27
CA ARG A 180 -0.81 6.50 7.16
C ARG A 180 -2.14 6.06 6.57
N ARG A 181 -2.36 6.34 5.29
CA ARG A 181 -3.64 6.10 4.61
C ARG A 181 -3.43 5.66 3.17
N SER A 182 -4.08 4.57 2.79
CA SER A 182 -4.00 4.08 1.42
C SER A 182 -4.88 4.94 0.51
N LEU A 183 -4.28 5.67 -0.43
CA LEU A 183 -5.05 6.57 -1.28
C LEU A 183 -6.03 5.82 -2.16
N SER A 184 -5.56 4.77 -2.84
CA SER A 184 -6.37 4.03 -3.81
C SER A 184 -7.61 3.42 -3.15
N VAL A 185 -7.42 2.76 -2.00
CA VAL A 185 -8.51 2.09 -1.27
C VAL A 185 -9.46 3.11 -0.66
N GLU A 186 -8.94 4.05 0.12
CA GLU A 186 -9.79 4.91 0.94
C GLU A 186 -10.51 5.97 0.10
N LEU A 187 -9.87 6.50 -0.95
CA LEU A 187 -10.51 7.48 -1.82
C LEU A 187 -11.66 6.85 -2.61
N ARG A 188 -11.51 5.61 -3.09
CA ARG A 188 -12.60 4.84 -3.72
C ARG A 188 -13.73 4.57 -2.75
N MET A 189 -13.44 4.21 -1.50
CA MET A 189 -14.46 4.02 -0.46
C MET A 189 -15.26 5.31 -0.21
N VAL A 190 -14.58 6.45 -0.06
CA VAL A 190 -15.24 7.76 0.12
C VAL A 190 -16.07 8.13 -1.10
N ALA A 191 -15.55 7.93 -2.32
CA ALA A 191 -16.28 8.19 -3.55
C ALA A 191 -17.52 7.30 -3.67
N GLY A 192 -17.43 6.00 -3.35
CA GLY A 192 -18.57 5.09 -3.36
C GLY A 192 -19.66 5.48 -2.35
N ALA A 193 -19.26 5.80 -1.11
CA ALA A 193 -20.19 6.27 -0.09
C ALA A 193 -20.87 7.60 -0.47
N ALA A 194 -20.11 8.53 -1.04
CA ALA A 194 -20.63 9.78 -1.56
C ALA A 194 -21.57 9.59 -2.75
N GLN A 195 -21.28 8.66 -3.65
CA GLN A 195 -22.17 8.34 -4.77
C GLN A 195 -23.53 7.81 -4.26
N ALA A 196 -23.51 6.89 -3.29
CA ALA A 196 -24.74 6.39 -2.67
C ALA A 196 -25.54 7.53 -2.02
N TYR A 197 -24.85 8.45 -1.34
CA TYR A 197 -25.46 9.66 -0.80
C TYR A 197 -26.13 10.51 -1.88
N LEU A 198 -25.42 10.82 -2.98
CA LEU A 198 -25.92 11.63 -4.09
C LEU A 198 -27.15 11.02 -4.77
N LEU A 199 -27.21 9.68 -4.85
CA LEU A 199 -28.36 8.95 -5.39
C LEU A 199 -29.55 8.94 -4.42
N SER A 200 -29.30 8.82 -3.11
CA SER A 200 -30.36 8.81 -2.09
C SER A 200 -30.97 10.19 -1.80
N GLY A 201 -30.21 11.26 -2.05
CA GLY A 201 -30.57 12.64 -1.73
C GLY A 201 -31.15 13.45 -2.88
N MET A 202 -31.55 12.83 -4.00
CA MET A 202 -32.41 13.50 -4.97
C MET A 202 -33.84 13.48 -4.45
N PRO A 203 -34.41 14.59 -3.94
CA PRO A 203 -35.86 14.67 -3.83
C PRO A 203 -36.41 14.46 -5.24
N SER A 204 -37.29 13.48 -5.43
CA SER A 204 -38.07 13.36 -6.66
C SER A 204 -38.63 14.74 -7.00
N ALA A 205 -38.21 15.29 -8.13
CA ALA A 205 -38.73 16.55 -8.66
C ALA A 205 -40.19 16.42 -9.16
N ASP A 206 -40.86 15.30 -8.87
CA ASP A 206 -42.32 15.15 -8.99
C ASP A 206 -43.00 15.65 -7.71
N GLY A 207 -42.90 16.96 -7.48
CA GLY A 207 -43.89 17.69 -6.71
C GLY A 207 -45.18 17.83 -7.53
N ALA A 208 -45.82 16.72 -7.87
CA ALA A 208 -47.22 16.75 -8.26
C ALA A 208 -48.04 17.04 -7.00
N PRO A 209 -48.92 18.06 -6.98
CA PRO A 209 -49.74 18.36 -5.80
C PRO A 209 -50.77 17.24 -5.62
N LEU A 210 -50.45 16.27 -4.77
CA LEU A 210 -51.42 15.29 -4.29
C LEU A 210 -52.27 15.93 -3.20
N HIS A 211 -53.43 16.40 -3.65
CA HIS A 211 -54.61 16.58 -2.81
C HIS A 211 -54.95 15.24 -2.12
N GLY A 212 -54.89 15.21 -0.79
CA GLY A 212 -55.89 14.49 0.03
C GLY A 212 -55.45 13.21 0.75
N LEU A 213 -55.67 13.26 2.08
CA LEU A 213 -56.05 12.17 3.01
C LEU A 213 -54.90 11.40 3.71
N PRO A 214 -55.18 10.74 4.85
CA PRO A 214 -55.19 11.34 6.19
C PRO A 214 -54.15 10.69 7.12
N GLU A 215 -53.95 11.32 8.28
CA GLU A 215 -53.16 10.83 9.40
C GLU A 215 -53.58 9.41 9.81
N ASP A 216 -52.66 8.45 9.74
CA ASP A 216 -52.45 7.49 10.82
C ASP A 216 -51.14 6.70 10.64
N GLY A 217 -50.27 6.84 11.63
CA GLY A 217 -49.58 5.72 12.27
C GLY A 217 -48.49 4.95 11.51
N VAL A 218 -47.26 5.12 12.02
CA VAL A 218 -46.12 4.18 12.02
C VAL A 218 -44.99 4.49 11.03
N LEU A 219 -43.99 5.20 11.54
CA LEU A 219 -42.68 5.39 10.90
C LEU A 219 -41.83 4.11 11.03
N PRO A 220 -41.29 3.54 9.93
CA PRO A 220 -40.28 2.49 10.03
C PRO A 220 -38.93 3.10 10.44
N LYS A 221 -38.43 2.69 11.62
CA LYS A 221 -37.04 2.94 12.03
C LYS A 221 -36.10 2.15 11.12
N SER A 222 -35.48 2.83 10.16
CA SER A 222 -34.35 2.27 9.41
C SER A 222 -33.12 2.26 10.32
N ALA A 223 -32.87 1.11 10.95
CA ALA A 223 -31.67 0.84 11.72
C ALA A 223 -30.60 0.26 10.79
N VAL A 224 -29.67 1.11 10.33
CA VAL A 224 -28.41 0.64 9.74
C VAL A 224 -27.50 0.23 10.90
N LEU A 225 -27.54 -1.06 11.26
CA LEU A 225 -26.64 -1.68 12.24
C LEU A 225 -25.41 -2.23 11.49
N ALA A 226 -24.23 -1.72 11.84
CA ALA A 226 -22.90 -2.15 11.42
C ALA A 226 -22.46 -1.78 9.98
N SER A 227 -21.68 -0.70 9.89
CA SER A 227 -20.78 -0.45 8.76
C SER A 227 -19.49 -1.23 9.00
N VAL A 228 -19.10 -2.08 8.04
CA VAL A 228 -17.81 -2.78 8.04
C VAL A 228 -16.73 -1.79 7.60
N VAL A 229 -15.81 -1.45 8.50
CA VAL A 229 -14.83 -0.34 8.33
C VAL A 229 -13.48 -0.79 7.75
N ALA A 230 -13.28 -2.07 7.38
CA ALA A 230 -12.04 -2.49 6.71
C ALA A 230 -12.25 -3.65 5.73
N PRO A 231 -11.54 -3.66 4.59
CA PRO A 231 -11.54 -4.81 3.69
C PRO A 231 -10.86 -6.01 4.37
N ALA A 232 -11.55 -7.15 4.39
CA ALA A 232 -10.93 -8.41 4.75
C ALA A 232 -9.87 -8.76 3.69
N ALA A 233 -8.59 -8.73 4.05
CA ALA A 233 -7.52 -9.18 3.17
C ALA A 233 -7.58 -10.71 3.03
N VAL A 234 -8.24 -11.20 1.98
CA VAL A 234 -8.25 -12.62 1.63
C VAL A 234 -6.99 -12.91 0.83
N ARG A 235 -5.99 -13.51 1.49
CA ARG A 235 -4.75 -13.97 0.84
C ARG A 235 -4.87 -15.46 0.56
N ILE A 236 -4.96 -15.81 -0.72
CA ILE A 236 -4.91 -17.20 -1.19
C ILE A 236 -3.48 -17.49 -1.59
N GLU A 237 -2.80 -18.34 -0.84
CA GLU A 237 -1.45 -18.79 -1.18
C GLU A 237 -1.49 -20.21 -1.75
N ALA A 238 -0.99 -20.36 -2.98
CA ALA A 238 -0.73 -21.67 -3.57
C ALA A 238 0.69 -22.10 -3.19
N SER A 239 0.81 -23.09 -2.33
CA SER A 239 2.09 -23.71 -1.99
C SER A 239 2.37 -24.84 -3.00
N ARG A 240 3.40 -24.68 -3.84
CA ARG A 240 3.95 -25.78 -4.65
C ARG A 240 4.95 -26.54 -3.79
N GLY A 241 4.60 -27.76 -3.41
CA GLY A 241 5.34 -28.55 -2.42
C GLY A 241 6.81 -28.73 -2.77
N THR A 242 7.69 -28.20 -1.92
CA THR A 242 9.01 -28.81 -1.66
C THR A 242 8.83 -29.65 -0.40
N PRO A 243 9.22 -30.94 -0.38
CA PRO A 243 9.02 -31.78 0.81
C PRO A 243 9.84 -31.24 2.00
N PRO A 244 9.31 -31.34 3.24
CA PRO A 244 9.98 -30.79 4.40
C PRO A 244 11.24 -31.62 4.73
N PRO A 245 12.38 -30.98 5.06
CA PRO A 245 13.50 -31.69 5.65
C PRO A 245 13.09 -32.25 7.02
N SER A 246 13.53 -33.48 7.27
CA SER A 246 13.24 -34.27 8.46
C SER A 246 13.51 -33.51 9.76
N ALA A 247 12.61 -33.71 10.72
CA ALA A 247 12.63 -33.10 12.04
C ALA A 247 13.98 -33.30 12.76
N THR A 248 14.58 -32.20 13.22
CA THR A 248 15.45 -32.23 14.40
C THR A 248 15.40 -30.91 15.16
N ARG A 249 14.88 -31.03 16.39
CA ARG A 249 15.07 -30.16 17.58
C ARG A 249 14.54 -28.72 17.55
N SER A 250 13.42 -28.60 18.26
CA SER A 250 12.91 -27.40 18.91
C SER A 250 13.94 -26.69 19.78
N ARG A 251 14.03 -25.35 19.65
CA ARG A 251 14.58 -24.47 20.68
C ARG A 251 13.74 -23.20 20.77
N ALA A 252 13.43 -22.82 22.01
CA ALA A 252 12.41 -21.85 22.41
C ALA A 252 12.66 -20.41 21.93
N GLU A 253 11.61 -19.79 21.39
CA GLU A 253 11.55 -18.35 21.10
C GLU A 253 10.23 -17.79 21.65
N SER A 254 10.10 -17.72 22.99
CA SER A 254 8.88 -17.24 23.67
C SER A 254 9.01 -15.87 24.32
N THR A 255 10.12 -15.14 24.17
CA THR A 255 10.38 -13.92 24.97
C THR A 255 10.29 -12.59 24.23
N LYS A 256 10.09 -12.55 22.90
CA LYS A 256 10.02 -11.29 22.14
C LYS A 256 8.62 -10.75 21.81
N ARG A 257 7.54 -11.51 22.05
CA ARG A 257 6.17 -11.06 21.71
C ARG A 257 5.47 -10.23 22.79
N LYS A 258 6.00 -10.19 24.02
CA LYS A 258 5.40 -9.39 25.12
C LYS A 258 5.74 -7.89 25.05
N SER A 259 6.78 -7.48 24.35
CA SER A 259 7.18 -6.06 24.29
C SER A 259 6.35 -5.22 23.30
N LEU A 260 5.67 -5.84 22.33
CA LEU A 260 4.90 -5.13 21.30
C LEU A 260 3.45 -4.85 21.73
N THR A 261 2.96 -5.54 22.76
CA THR A 261 1.63 -5.30 23.35
C THR A 261 1.63 -4.17 24.39
N GLN A 262 2.80 -3.80 24.92
CA GLN A 262 2.90 -2.83 26.00
C GLN A 262 2.98 -1.37 25.49
N THR A 263 3.37 -1.15 24.22
CA THR A 263 3.52 0.20 23.65
C THR A 263 2.21 0.82 23.14
N LEU A 264 1.21 0.01 22.80
CA LEU A 264 -0.09 0.48 22.27
C LEU A 264 -1.11 0.85 23.36
N ALA A 265 -0.83 0.56 24.64
CA ALA A 265 -1.71 0.88 25.75
C ALA A 265 -1.61 2.36 26.22
N SER A 266 -0.72 3.15 25.62
CA SER A 266 -0.42 4.52 26.07
C SER A 266 -1.22 5.64 25.41
N GLU A 267 -2.06 5.35 24.40
CA GLU A 267 -2.81 6.37 23.65
C GLU A 267 -4.34 6.34 23.84
N GLY A 268 -4.87 5.66 24.85
CA GLY A 268 -6.32 5.66 25.13
C GLY A 268 -7.18 5.01 24.04
N VAL A 269 -6.57 4.35 23.06
CA VAL A 269 -7.24 3.57 22.03
C VAL A 269 -7.75 2.27 22.68
N LEU A 270 -9.07 2.05 22.60
CA LEU A 270 -9.68 0.82 23.10
C LEU A 270 -8.98 -0.40 22.47
N PRO A 271 -8.64 -1.43 23.25
CA PRO A 271 -7.94 -2.60 22.74
C PRO A 271 -8.81 -3.30 21.67
N PHE A 272 -8.31 -3.37 20.44
CA PHE A 272 -8.97 -4.12 19.38
C PHE A 272 -8.87 -5.62 19.67
N THR A 273 -10.00 -6.33 19.58
CA THR A 273 -9.98 -7.79 19.64
C THR A 273 -9.51 -8.33 18.29
N ARG A 274 -8.39 -9.04 18.24
CA ARG A 274 -7.92 -9.64 16.99
C ARG A 274 -8.59 -10.99 16.76
N VAL A 275 -9.39 -11.09 15.69
CA VAL A 275 -10.02 -12.32 15.23
C VAL A 275 -9.19 -12.89 14.08
N SER A 276 -8.54 -14.03 14.31
CA SER A 276 -7.77 -14.75 13.29
C SER A 276 -8.43 -16.09 12.99
N VAL A 277 -8.66 -16.36 11.72
CA VAL A 277 -9.11 -17.66 11.21
C VAL A 277 -8.12 -18.10 10.14
N GLU A 278 -7.49 -19.25 10.38
CA GLU A 278 -6.55 -19.85 9.45
C GLU A 278 -7.07 -21.25 9.09
N ARG A 279 -7.26 -21.50 7.79
CA ARG A 279 -7.72 -22.80 7.30
C ARG A 279 -6.76 -23.30 6.23
N ARG A 280 -6.34 -24.56 6.37
CA ARG A 280 -5.49 -25.24 5.41
C ARG A 280 -6.25 -26.43 4.82
N GLY A 281 -6.25 -26.54 3.49
CA GLY A 281 -6.87 -27.66 2.79
C GLY A 281 -6.00 -28.13 1.62
N SER A 282 -5.97 -29.44 1.40
CA SER A 282 -5.43 -30.04 0.17
C SER A 282 -6.62 -30.44 -0.70
N MET A 283 -7.02 -29.61 -1.65
CA MET A 283 -8.22 -29.84 -2.44
C MET A 283 -7.93 -29.57 -3.93
N PRO A 284 -8.18 -30.54 -4.83
CA PRO A 284 -8.01 -30.34 -6.27
C PRO A 284 -9.20 -29.63 -6.91
N ASP A 285 -10.38 -29.58 -6.26
CA ASP A 285 -11.61 -29.11 -6.89
C ASP A 285 -12.15 -27.77 -6.34
N ARG A 286 -12.70 -26.96 -7.25
CA ARG A 286 -13.25 -25.62 -6.97
C ARG A 286 -14.42 -25.64 -5.99
N LYS A 287 -15.20 -26.74 -5.95
CA LYS A 287 -16.38 -26.86 -5.07
C LYS A 287 -15.95 -26.99 -3.62
N SER A 288 -14.93 -27.79 -3.34
CA SER A 288 -14.35 -27.94 -2.00
C SER A 288 -13.63 -26.69 -1.51
N ALA A 289 -12.91 -25.96 -2.39
CA ALA A 289 -12.31 -24.68 -2.03
C ALA A 289 -13.37 -23.63 -1.61
N ARG A 290 -14.50 -23.58 -2.32
CA ARG A 290 -15.65 -22.72 -1.97
C ARG A 290 -16.29 -23.12 -0.66
N ALA A 291 -16.44 -24.42 -0.39
CA ALA A 291 -16.96 -24.91 0.87
C ALA A 291 -16.06 -24.52 2.06
N LEU A 292 -14.74 -24.63 1.89
CA LEU A 292 -13.75 -24.25 2.91
C LEU A 292 -13.74 -22.74 3.17
N LEU A 293 -13.88 -21.91 2.13
CA LEU A 293 -14.08 -20.46 2.29
C LEU A 293 -15.39 -20.16 3.04
N ALA A 294 -16.50 -20.80 2.68
CA ALA A 294 -17.79 -20.58 3.33
C ALA A 294 -17.78 -20.99 4.82
N GLU A 295 -17.08 -22.07 5.17
CA GLU A 295 -16.88 -22.48 6.57
C GLU A 295 -16.03 -21.44 7.32
N ALA A 296 -14.93 -20.98 6.71
CA ALA A 296 -14.06 -20.01 7.34
C ALA A 296 -14.76 -18.65 7.55
N VAL A 297 -15.62 -18.22 6.62
CA VAL A 297 -16.45 -17.02 6.76
C VAL A 297 -17.46 -17.17 7.90
N ARG A 298 -18.17 -18.30 8.02
CA ARG A 298 -19.07 -18.53 9.16
C ARG A 298 -18.35 -18.51 10.50
N GLU A 299 -17.14 -19.08 10.57
CA GLU A 299 -16.33 -19.06 11.78
C GLU A 299 -15.91 -17.63 12.15
N VAL A 300 -15.55 -16.82 11.15
CA VAL A 300 -15.26 -15.40 11.32
C VAL A 300 -16.48 -14.65 11.84
N GLU A 301 -17.66 -14.86 11.25
CA GLU A 301 -18.92 -14.24 11.68
C GLU A 301 -19.24 -14.59 13.14
N GLN A 302 -19.14 -15.88 13.50
CA GLN A 302 -19.39 -16.33 14.87
C GLN A 302 -18.38 -15.73 15.87
N LYS A 303 -17.11 -15.63 15.50
CA LYS A 303 -16.07 -14.99 16.34
C LYS A 303 -16.27 -13.48 16.44
N LEU A 304 -16.80 -12.85 15.40
CA LEU A 304 -17.11 -11.41 15.39
C LEU A 304 -18.32 -11.11 16.27
N GLU A 305 -19.39 -11.92 16.18
CA GLU A 305 -20.55 -11.81 17.07
C GLU A 305 -20.21 -12.04 18.55
N ALA A 306 -19.29 -12.96 18.83
CA ALA A 306 -18.78 -13.19 20.18
C ALA A 306 -17.88 -12.05 20.70
N SER A 307 -17.32 -11.24 19.80
CA SER A 307 -16.44 -10.13 20.18
C SER A 307 -17.25 -8.91 20.63
N LYS A 308 -17.13 -8.56 21.91
CA LYS A 308 -17.75 -7.36 22.49
C LYS A 308 -16.85 -6.14 22.25
N GLY A 309 -16.75 -5.67 21.01
CA GLY A 309 -16.00 -4.46 20.70
C GLY A 309 -15.44 -4.42 19.26
N PRO A 310 -14.73 -3.35 18.90
CA PRO A 310 -14.09 -3.25 17.59
C PRO A 310 -13.04 -4.35 17.44
N ALA A 311 -13.11 -5.08 16.32
CA ALA A 311 -12.26 -6.23 16.04
C ALA A 311 -11.45 -6.07 14.76
N LEU A 312 -10.21 -6.56 14.78
CA LEU A 312 -9.36 -6.66 13.60
C LEU A 312 -9.41 -8.10 13.09
N LEU A 313 -9.81 -8.26 11.84
CA LEU A 313 -10.12 -9.56 11.23
C LEU A 313 -9.01 -9.97 10.26
N SER A 314 -8.50 -11.19 10.42
CA SER A 314 -7.54 -11.80 9.51
C SER A 314 -8.02 -13.21 9.14
N LEU A 315 -8.30 -13.42 7.86
CA LEU A 315 -8.68 -14.72 7.30
C LEU A 315 -7.60 -15.17 6.32
N VAL A 316 -6.92 -16.26 6.64
CA VAL A 316 -5.88 -16.86 5.79
C VAL A 316 -6.36 -18.24 5.36
N ILE A 317 -6.40 -18.47 4.05
CA ILE A 317 -6.75 -19.76 3.48
C ILE A 317 -5.57 -20.26 2.65
N THR A 318 -4.96 -21.36 3.09
CA THR A 318 -3.86 -22.01 2.39
C THR A 318 -4.39 -23.24 1.66
N LEU A 319 -4.25 -23.25 0.34
CA LEU A 319 -4.66 -24.38 -0.50
C LEU A 319 -3.42 -25.06 -1.07
N ASP A 320 -3.21 -26.32 -0.70
CA ASP A 320 -2.18 -27.16 -1.30
C ASP A 320 -2.75 -27.79 -2.58
N ILE A 321 -2.32 -27.25 -3.73
CA ILE A 321 -2.70 -27.76 -5.05
C ILE A 321 -1.69 -28.86 -5.39
N SER A 322 -2.07 -30.11 -5.12
CA SER A 322 -1.30 -31.25 -5.60
C SER A 322 -1.58 -31.44 -7.10
N ASP A 323 -0.59 -31.18 -7.96
CA ASP A 323 -0.61 -31.58 -9.37
C ASP A 323 -0.66 -33.11 -9.45
N LYS A 324 -1.86 -33.68 -9.36
CA LYS A 324 -2.09 -35.08 -9.68
C LYS A 324 -2.31 -35.19 -11.19
N GLY A 325 -1.20 -35.33 -11.92
CA GLY A 325 -1.15 -35.86 -13.29
C GLY A 325 -1.13 -34.82 -14.40
N ALA A 326 0.08 -34.43 -14.81
CA ALA A 326 0.43 -34.27 -16.22
C ALA A 326 1.16 -35.54 -16.66
#